data_AF-B6HB40-F1
#
_entry.id   AF-B6HB40-F1
#
_cell.length_a   1.000
_cell.length_b   1.000
_cell.length_c   1.000
_cell.angle_alpha   90.00
_cell.angle_beta   90.00
_cell.angle_gamma   90.00
#
_symmetry.space_group_name_H-M   'P 1'
#
loop_
_entity.id
_entity.type
_entity.pdbx_description
1 polymer ?
#
loop_
_entity_poly.entity_id
_entity_poly.type
_entity_poly.pdbx_seq_one_letter_code
_entity_poly.pdbx_strand_id
1 'polypeptide(L)'
;MSQGAPSCISLSSDKVKACATQAWPEVQRYAQGLPKPKISALAPFFPTDACAAPINAAVSELTSYVGRKLTLVIPLFMEGETSIAGLAIDMDHFYQVSGKCDVEVSQAAKLVALIVDIE
;
A
#
# COMPACT_ATOMS: atom_id res chain seq x y z
N MET A 1 5.23 -15.47 -24.46
CA MET A 1 5.57 -14.16 -23.89
C MET A 1 5.59 -14.33 -22.40
N SER A 2 6.76 -14.48 -21.78
CA SER A 2 6.84 -14.61 -20.32
C SER A 2 6.42 -13.28 -19.72
N GLN A 3 5.23 -13.22 -19.15
CA GLN A 3 4.91 -12.16 -18.20
C GLN A 3 5.99 -12.28 -17.12
N GLY A 4 6.84 -11.26 -16.98
CA GLY A 4 7.86 -11.24 -15.94
C GLY A 4 7.20 -11.49 -14.59
N ALA A 5 7.87 -12.23 -13.72
CA ALA A 5 7.39 -12.46 -12.37
C ALA A 5 6.99 -11.11 -11.73
N PRO A 6 5.90 -11.06 -10.95
CA PRO A 6 5.52 -9.84 -10.25
C PRO A 6 6.71 -9.36 -9.43
N SER A 7 7.04 -8.08 -9.55
CA SER A 7 8.11 -7.45 -8.79
C SER A 7 7.56 -6.40 -7.84
N CYS A 8 8.07 -6.40 -6.61
CA CYS A 8 7.74 -5.45 -5.56
C CYS A 8 9.01 -4.66 -5.21
N ILE A 9 8.92 -3.34 -5.23
CA ILE A 9 10.05 -2.44 -4.96
C ILE A 9 9.66 -1.56 -3.77
N SER A 10 10.47 -1.59 -2.71
CA SER A 10 10.36 -0.68 -1.57
C SER A 10 10.98 0.68 -1.91
N LEU A 11 10.24 1.75 -1.64
CA LEU A 11 10.65 3.12 -1.86
C LEU A 11 10.56 3.86 -0.52
N SER A 12 11.60 4.62 -0.18
CA SER A 12 11.64 5.44 1.04
C SER A 12 11.57 6.91 0.67
N SER A 13 10.48 7.57 1.04
CA SER A 13 10.33 9.02 0.93
C SER A 13 9.74 9.61 2.18
N ASP A 14 10.48 10.54 2.79
CA ASP A 14 10.03 11.27 3.98
C ASP A 14 8.74 12.05 3.72
N LYS A 15 8.54 12.53 2.49
CA LYS A 15 7.31 13.24 2.09
C LYS A 15 6.13 12.28 2.09
N VAL A 16 6.26 11.12 1.46
CA VAL A 16 5.20 10.10 1.43
C VAL A 16 4.88 9.62 2.85
N LYS A 17 5.90 9.36 3.67
CA LYS A 17 5.75 8.98 5.09
C LYS A 17 5.00 10.03 5.91
N ALA A 18 5.37 11.30 5.77
CA ALA A 18 4.73 12.39 6.50
C ALA A 18 3.25 12.51 6.11
N CYS A 19 2.93 12.43 4.82
CA CYS A 19 1.55 12.44 4.34
C CYS A 19 0.76 11.22 4.81
N ALA A 20 1.35 10.03 4.79
CA ALA A 20 0.72 8.79 5.28
C ALA A 20 0.41 8.88 6.77
N THR A 21 1.35 9.38 7.57
CA THR A 21 1.19 9.60 9.01
C THR A 21 0.05 10.58 9.31
N GLN A 22 -0.07 11.65 8.51
CA GLN A 22 -1.14 12.63 8.64
C GLN A 22 -2.51 12.09 8.21
N ALA A 23 -2.55 11.15 7.27
CA ALA A 23 -3.80 10.54 6.80
C ALA A 23 -4.38 9.52 7.80
N TRP A 24 -3.53 8.86 8.59
CA TRP A 24 -3.95 7.78 9.50
C TRP A 24 -5.10 8.16 10.45
N PRO A 25 -5.08 9.29 11.18
CA PRO A 25 -6.15 9.65 12.12
C PRO A 25 -7.54 9.73 11.49
N GLU A 26 -7.64 10.13 10.21
CA GLU A 26 -8.91 10.23 9.50
C GLU A 26 -9.43 8.87 9.05
N VAL A 27 -8.54 7.99 8.58
CA VAL A 27 -8.93 6.64 8.13
C VAL A 27 -9.07 5.64 9.28
N GLN A 28 -8.48 5.93 10.44
CA GLN A 28 -8.40 5.02 11.59
C GLN A 28 -9.77 4.47 11.98
N ARG A 29 -10.78 5.34 12.10
CA ARG A 29 -12.13 4.93 12.51
C ARG A 29 -12.75 3.93 11.53
N TYR A 30 -12.55 4.15 10.24
CA TYR A 30 -13.04 3.26 9.20
C TYR A 30 -12.26 1.95 9.19
N ALA A 31 -10.92 2.02 9.29
CA ALA A 31 -10.04 0.86 9.32
C ALA A 31 -10.24 -0.04 10.55
N GLN A 32 -10.62 0.53 11.69
CA GLN A 32 -10.95 -0.23 12.90
C GLN A 32 -12.33 -0.91 12.80
N GLY A 33 -13.28 -0.32 12.06
CA GLY A 33 -14.60 -0.89 11.82
C GLY A 33 -14.62 -2.04 10.81
N LEU A 34 -13.57 -2.19 9.99
CA LEU A 34 -13.48 -3.29 9.04
C LEU A 34 -13.26 -4.64 9.75
N PRO A 35 -13.95 -5.71 9.31
CA PRO A 35 -13.71 -7.04 9.85
C PRO A 35 -12.26 -7.45 9.60
N LYS A 36 -11.66 -8.19 10.55
CA LYS A 36 -10.37 -8.84 10.28
C LYS A 36 -10.53 -9.75 9.05
N PRO A 37 -9.68 -9.61 8.02
CA PRO A 37 -9.79 -10.46 6.84
C PRO A 37 -9.61 -11.92 7.27
N LYS A 38 -10.59 -12.77 6.96
CA LYS A 38 -10.54 -14.21 7.31
C LYS A 38 -9.50 -14.97 6.48
N ILE A 39 -9.21 -14.44 5.30
CA ILE A 39 -8.26 -14.87 4.26
C ILE A 39 -7.93 -13.59 3.50
N SER A 40 -6.69 -13.39 3.03
CA SER A 40 -6.09 -12.27 2.26
C SER A 40 -7.02 -11.39 1.40
N ALA A 41 -8.02 -10.78 2.02
CA ALA A 41 -9.05 -9.99 1.37
C ALA A 41 -8.67 -8.54 1.54
N LEU A 42 -8.30 -7.92 0.43
CA LEU A 42 -8.13 -6.48 0.34
C LEU A 42 -9.48 -5.84 0.63
N ALA A 43 -9.58 -5.07 1.71
CA ALA A 43 -10.74 -4.23 1.93
C ALA A 43 -10.66 -3.01 1.00
N PRO A 44 -11.74 -2.64 0.31
CA PRO A 44 -11.73 -1.54 -0.63
C PRO A 44 -11.42 -0.20 0.05
N PHE A 45 -10.85 0.68 -0.76
CA PHE A 45 -10.25 1.98 -0.46
C PHE A 45 -11.11 2.92 0.41
N PHE A 46 -10.45 3.75 1.23
CA PHE A 46 -11.08 4.86 1.96
C PHE A 46 -10.95 6.15 1.15
N PRO A 47 -12.03 6.66 0.53
CA PRO A 47 -11.97 7.92 -0.22
C PRO A 47 -12.10 9.09 0.75
N THR A 48 -11.06 9.37 1.55
CA THR A 48 -10.96 10.63 2.28
C THR A 48 -9.99 11.57 1.57
N ASP A 49 -10.24 12.88 1.66
CA ASP A 49 -9.36 13.90 1.07
C ASP A 49 -7.93 13.79 1.63
N ALA A 50 -7.77 13.37 2.88
CA ALA A 50 -6.47 13.11 3.49
C ALA A 50 -5.68 11.98 2.80
N CYS A 51 -6.36 11.03 2.15
CA CYS A 51 -5.69 9.97 1.39
C CYS A 51 -5.09 10.49 0.08
N ALA A 52 -5.57 11.62 -0.47
CA ALA A 52 -5.05 12.16 -1.72
C ALA A 52 -3.59 12.66 -1.58
N ALA A 53 -3.22 13.21 -0.43
CA ALA A 53 -1.87 13.74 -0.19
C ALA A 53 -0.75 12.69 -0.33
N PRO A 54 -0.78 11.53 0.37
CA PRO A 54 0.26 10.50 0.21
C PRO A 54 0.28 9.88 -1.19
N ILE A 55 -0.88 9.74 -1.84
CA ILE A 55 -0.98 9.24 -3.22
C ILE A 55 -0.29 10.21 -4.18
N ASN A 56 -0.64 11.49 -4.12
CA ASN A 56 -0.04 12.51 -4.99
C ASN A 56 1.47 12.64 -4.75
N ALA A 57 1.92 12.52 -3.49
CA ALA A 57 3.34 12.48 -3.17
C ALA A 57 4.04 11.28 -3.84
N ALA A 58 3.49 10.07 -3.68
CA ALA A 58 4.06 8.86 -4.26
C ALA A 58 4.06 8.89 -5.81
N VAL A 59 2.96 9.34 -6.42
CA VAL A 59 2.85 9.50 -7.88
C VAL A 59 3.89 10.50 -8.41
N SER A 60 4.13 11.61 -7.69
CA SER A 60 5.11 12.62 -8.09
C SER A 60 6.55 12.09 -8.11
N GLU A 61 6.83 11.01 -7.38
CA GLU A 61 8.16 10.37 -7.32
C GLU A 61 8.33 9.28 -8.37
N LEU A 62 7.23 8.79 -8.96
CA LEU A 62 7.22 7.74 -9.99
C LEU A 62 7.35 8.25 -11.43
N THR A 63 7.86 9.47 -11.62
CA THR A 63 7.97 10.13 -12.94
C THR A 63 8.69 9.31 -14.02
N SER A 64 9.45 8.27 -13.66
CA SER A 64 10.12 7.35 -14.59
C SER A 64 9.25 6.17 -15.09
N TYR A 65 8.03 5.99 -14.58
CA TYR A 65 7.17 4.84 -14.89
C TYR A 65 5.92 5.17 -15.72
N VAL A 66 5.87 6.37 -16.30
CA VAL A 66 4.79 6.82 -17.20
C VAL A 66 4.59 5.80 -18.34
N GLY A 67 3.39 5.23 -18.45
CA GLY A 67 3.01 4.26 -19.49
C GLY A 67 3.09 2.79 -19.09
N ARG A 68 3.26 2.47 -17.79
CA ARG A 68 3.14 1.09 -17.27
C ARG A 68 2.02 1.01 -16.23
N LYS A 69 1.22 -0.05 -16.30
CA LYS A 69 0.29 -0.41 -15.22
C LYS A 69 1.07 -0.80 -13.98
N LEU A 70 0.86 -0.08 -12.88
CA LEU A 70 1.53 -0.32 -11.61
C LEU A 70 0.56 -0.08 -10.45
N THR A 71 0.73 -0.86 -9.40
CA THR A 71 -0.05 -0.75 -8.16
C THR A 71 0.85 -0.19 -7.08
N LEU A 72 0.49 0.95 -6.51
CA LEU A 72 1.13 1.52 -5.34
C LEU A 72 0.48 0.96 -4.08
N VAL A 73 1.30 0.62 -3.08
CA VAL A 73 0.85 0.27 -1.72
C VAL A 73 1.53 1.19 -0.74
N ILE A 74 0.77 2.03 -0.06
CA ILE A 74 1.26 2.97 0.96
C ILE A 74 0.73 2.54 2.33
N PRO A 75 1.55 1.94 3.19
CA PRO A 75 1.14 1.56 4.55
C PRO A 75 0.73 2.79 5.37
N LEU A 76 -0.43 2.69 6.03
CA LEU A 76 -0.95 3.68 6.97
C LEU A 76 -0.93 3.16 8.41
N PHE A 77 -1.03 1.84 8.58
CA PHE A 77 -0.93 1.19 9.87
C PHE A 77 -0.52 -0.27 9.69
N MET A 78 0.29 -0.78 10.62
CA MET A 78 0.70 -2.17 10.65
C MET A 78 0.71 -2.71 12.09
N GLU A 79 0.17 -3.91 12.24
CA GLU A 79 0.31 -4.74 13.41
C GLU A 79 0.79 -6.11 12.94
N GLY A 80 1.82 -6.67 13.59
CA GLY A 80 2.39 -7.96 13.20
C GLY A 80 3.07 -7.97 11.82
N GLU A 81 3.50 -9.16 11.40
CA GLU A 81 4.25 -9.35 10.16
C GLU A 81 3.33 -9.52 8.95
N THR A 82 3.63 -8.78 7.88
CA THR A 82 2.94 -8.82 6.58
C THR A 82 3.97 -8.83 5.45
N SER A 83 3.70 -9.56 4.36
CA SER A 83 4.54 -9.52 3.14
C SER A 83 3.72 -9.41 1.86
N ILE A 84 4.27 -8.72 0.85
CA ILE A 84 3.69 -8.59 -0.49
C ILE A 84 4.71 -9.12 -1.50
N ALA A 85 4.32 -10.09 -2.32
CA ALA A 85 5.24 -10.76 -3.25
C ALA A 85 6.51 -11.31 -2.56
N GLY A 86 6.39 -11.79 -1.32
CA GLY A 86 7.52 -12.28 -0.51
C GLY A 86 8.41 -11.19 0.09
N LEU A 87 8.15 -9.90 -0.18
CA LEU A 87 8.84 -8.79 0.47
C LEU A 87 8.13 -8.43 1.78
N ALA A 88 8.86 -8.45 2.90
CA ALA A 88 8.35 -7.97 4.18
C ALA A 88 8.00 -6.48 4.10
N ILE A 89 6.81 -6.12 4.56
CA ILE A 89 6.29 -4.75 4.55
C ILE A 89 6.53 -4.13 5.92
N ASP A 90 6.86 -2.85 5.94
CA ASP A 90 7.05 -2.02 7.13
C ASP A 90 6.34 -0.65 6.97
N MET A 91 6.46 0.20 7.98
CA MET A 91 5.89 1.55 7.98
C MET A 91 6.86 2.63 7.45
N ASP A 92 8.08 2.22 7.11
CA ASP A 92 9.18 3.07 6.64
C ASP A 92 9.32 3.08 5.11
N HIS A 93 8.46 2.35 4.41
CA HIS A 93 8.48 2.34 2.95
C HIS A 93 7.06 2.37 2.40
N PHE A 94 6.95 2.85 1.16
CA PHE A 94 5.85 2.54 0.29
C PHE A 94 6.34 1.60 -0.80
N TYR A 95 5.42 0.90 -1.44
CA TYR A 95 5.75 -0.22 -2.31
C TYR A 95 5.14 -0.03 -3.68
N GLN A 96 5.97 -0.21 -4.70
CA GLN A 96 5.52 -0.33 -6.07
C GLN A 96 5.42 -1.82 -6.41
N VAL A 97 4.22 -2.26 -6.75
CA VAL A 97 3.93 -3.63 -7.17
C VAL A 97 3.63 -3.63 -8.67
N SER A 98 4.28 -4.55 -9.38
CA SER A 98 4.04 -4.78 -10.80
C SER A 98 3.36 -6.13 -11.00
N GLY A 99 2.26 -6.13 -11.76
CA GLY A 99 1.47 -7.34 -12.01
C GLY A 99 0.65 -7.80 -10.80
N LYS A 100 0.02 -8.98 -10.92
CA LYS A 100 -0.72 -9.61 -9.83
C LYS A 100 0.24 -10.31 -8.88
N CYS A 101 0.11 -10.06 -7.58
CA CYS A 101 0.87 -10.76 -6.54
C CYS A 101 -0.02 -11.15 -5.37
N ASP A 102 0.44 -12.13 -4.60
CA ASP A 102 -0.20 -12.51 -3.35
C ASP A 102 0.24 -11.58 -2.20
N VAL A 103 -0.71 -11.33 -1.30
CA VAL A 103 -0.49 -10.63 -0.04
C VAL A 103 -0.65 -11.64 1.08
N GLU A 104 0.41 -11.83 1.85
CA GLU A 104 0.45 -12.72 2.99
C GLU A 104 0.36 -11.89 4.27
N VAL A 105 -0.73 -12.08 5.01
CA VAL A 105 -0.96 -11.45 6.32
C VAL A 105 -1.00 -12.58 7.33
N SER A 106 -0.09 -12.57 8.31
CA SER A 106 -0.12 -13.57 9.38
C SER A 106 -1.43 -13.50 10.18
N GLN A 107 -1.84 -14.59 10.84
CA GLN A 107 -3.15 -14.66 11.54
C GLN A 107 -3.35 -13.58 12.61
N ALA A 108 -2.26 -13.04 13.17
CA ALA A 108 -2.28 -11.96 14.14
C ALA A 108 -2.03 -10.58 13.53
N ALA A 109 -1.71 -10.50 12.24
CA ALA A 109 -1.33 -9.25 11.59
C ALA A 109 -2.53 -8.48 11.03
N LYS A 110 -2.32 -7.17 10.91
CA LYS A 110 -3.23 -6.23 10.27
C LYS A 110 -2.42 -5.21 9.50
N LEU A 111 -2.65 -5.14 8.19
CA LEU A 111 -2.15 -4.08 7.33
C LEU A 111 -3.33 -3.19 6.91
N VAL A 112 -3.19 -1.88 7.12
CA VAL A 112 -4.04 -0.87 6.49
C VAL A 112 -3.14 -0.09 5.55
N ALA A 113 -3.47 -0.09 4.26
CA ALA A 113 -2.68 0.59 3.24
C ALA A 113 -3.59 1.24 2.20
N LEU A 114 -3.08 2.30 1.56
CA LEU A 114 -3.66 2.85 0.34
C LEU A 114 -3.13 2.07 -0.85
N ILE A 115 -4.05 1.50 -1.63
CA ILE A 115 -3.75 0.75 -2.86
C ILE A 115 -4.25 1.50 -4.09
N VAL A 116 -3.33 2.02 -4.90
CA VAL A 116 -3.68 2.81 -6.09
C VAL A 116 -3.15 2.14 -7.34
N ASP A 117 -4.07 1.80 -8.25
CA ASP A 117 -3.71 1.37 -9.59
C ASP A 117 -3.50 2.61 -10.47
N ILE A 118 -2.31 2.73 -11.04
CA ILE A 118 -1.94 3.78 -11.99
C ILE A 118 -1.88 3.13 -13.37
N GLU A 119 -2.64 3.70 -14.32
CA GLU A 119 -2.70 3.28 -15.74
C GLU A 119 -1.98 4.26 -16.67
#